data_AF-A0A7S1XEC4-F1
#
_entry.id   AF-A0A7S1XEC4-F1
#
_cell.length_a   1.000
_cell.length_b   1.000
_cell.length_c   1.000
_cell.angle_alpha   90.00
_cell.angle_beta   90.00
_cell.angle_gamma   90.00
#
_symmetry.space_group_name_H-M   'P 1'
#
loop_
_entity.id
_entity.type
_entity.pdbx_description
1 polymer ?
#
loop_
_entity_poly.entity_id
_entity_poly.type
_entity_poly.pdbx_seq_one_letter_code
_entity_poly.pdbx_strand_id
1 'polypeptide(L)'
;SELGNAHSSRNAVGSDPRLKFKSPAEFFAENKNIAGFDNAGKSLYTTIRELVENALDAAEAVPVLPEVEVKVEQLSEERFNAMVGISGRANRVDVSLYKDTAAEAEAAKRMEGKRKRALKSKKALRAPGNTKEG
;
A
#
# COMPACT_ATOMS: atom_id res chain seq x y z
N SER A 1 30.09 -6.93 -15.97
CA SER A 1 29.17 -8.09 -15.84
C SER A 1 27.90 -7.62 -15.16
N GLU A 2 27.03 -6.99 -15.93
CA GLU A 2 25.72 -6.50 -15.46
C GLU A 2 24.70 -7.62 -15.66
N LEU A 3 24.22 -8.22 -14.57
CA LEU A 3 23.04 -9.08 -14.59
C LEU A 3 21.81 -8.19 -14.46
N GLY A 4 21.29 -7.79 -15.61
CA GLY A 4 20.03 -7.07 -15.75
C GLY A 4 18.83 -7.92 -15.32
N ASN A 5 18.00 -7.30 -14.49
CA ASN A 5 16.72 -7.75 -13.97
C ASN A 5 15.75 -8.19 -15.09
N ALA A 6 15.54 -9.50 -15.25
CA ALA A 6 14.69 -10.11 -16.26
C ALA A 6 13.24 -10.28 -15.78
N HIS A 7 12.56 -9.19 -15.41
CA HIS A 7 11.10 -9.20 -15.17
C HIS A 7 10.43 -7.93 -15.72
N SER A 8 10.52 -7.72 -17.03
CA SER A 8 9.59 -6.83 -17.74
C SER A 8 9.57 -7.17 -19.23
N SER A 9 8.83 -8.21 -19.62
CA SER A 9 8.42 -8.42 -21.02
C SER A 9 7.45 -9.61 -21.13
N ARG A 10 6.20 -9.42 -20.69
CA ARG A 10 5.05 -10.24 -21.15
C ARG A 10 3.76 -9.43 -21.05
N ASN A 11 3.67 -8.29 -21.73
CA ASN A 11 2.40 -7.59 -21.92
C ASN A 11 2.34 -7.06 -23.36
N ALA A 12 2.02 -7.95 -24.30
CA ALA A 12 1.64 -7.56 -25.66
C ALA A 12 0.91 -8.70 -26.38
N VAL A 13 -0.26 -9.09 -25.88
CA VAL A 13 -1.32 -9.72 -26.69
C VAL A 13 -2.61 -9.03 -26.28
N GLY A 14 -3.37 -8.52 -27.25
CA GLY A 14 -4.45 -7.54 -27.07
C GLY A 14 -5.33 -7.79 -25.85
N SER A 15 -5.25 -6.88 -24.87
CA SER A 15 -6.17 -6.88 -23.74
C SER A 15 -7.53 -6.39 -24.24
N ASP A 16 -8.50 -7.30 -24.35
CA ASP A 16 -9.90 -6.91 -24.44
C ASP A 16 -10.19 -5.96 -23.26
N PRO A 17 -10.63 -4.71 -23.50
CA PRO A 17 -10.83 -3.72 -22.45
C PRO A 17 -11.90 -4.13 -21.41
N ARG A 18 -12.64 -5.21 -21.65
CA ARG A 18 -13.59 -5.81 -20.70
C ARG A 18 -12.92 -6.75 -19.71
N LEU A 19 -11.74 -7.28 -20.01
CA LEU A 19 -11.02 -8.20 -19.14
C LEU A 19 -10.23 -7.39 -18.10
N LYS A 20 -10.57 -7.59 -16.83
CA LYS A 20 -9.89 -6.95 -15.70
C LYS A 20 -9.06 -7.99 -14.96
N PHE A 21 -7.78 -7.72 -14.78
CA PHE A 21 -6.94 -8.49 -13.88
C PHE A 21 -7.30 -8.13 -12.43
N LYS A 22 -7.43 -9.14 -11.58
CA LYS A 22 -7.69 -8.99 -10.14
C LYS A 22 -6.75 -9.89 -9.36
N SER A 23 -6.32 -9.43 -8.20
CA SER A 23 -5.61 -10.31 -7.27
C SER A 23 -6.56 -11.38 -6.71
N PRO A 24 -6.05 -12.54 -6.23
CA PRO A 24 -6.90 -13.54 -5.58
C PRO A 24 -7.70 -12.96 -4.41
N ALA A 25 -7.09 -12.11 -3.58
CA ALA A 25 -7.77 -11.48 -2.45
C ALA A 25 -8.91 -10.55 -2.89
N GLU A 26 -8.67 -9.73 -3.91
CA GLU A 26 -9.68 -8.83 -4.49
C GLU A 26 -10.84 -9.61 -5.11
N PHE A 27 -10.55 -10.72 -5.79
CA PHE A 27 -11.57 -11.60 -6.33
C PHE A 27 -12.50 -12.16 -5.23
N PHE A 28 -11.96 -12.68 -4.13
CA PHE A 28 -12.78 -13.24 -3.05
C PHE A 28 -13.51 -12.16 -2.23
N ALA A 29 -12.92 -10.97 -2.08
CA ALA A 29 -13.57 -9.85 -1.39
C ALA A 29 -14.86 -9.41 -2.11
N GLU A 30 -14.82 -9.40 -3.45
CA GLU A 30 -15.98 -9.06 -4.28
C GLU A 30 -16.95 -10.23 -4.48
N ASN A 31 -16.48 -11.49 -4.38
CA ASN A 31 -17.27 -12.70 -4.66
C ASN A 31 -17.31 -13.66 -3.47
N LYS A 32 -17.73 -13.16 -2.31
CA LYS A 32 -17.70 -13.90 -1.03
C LYS A 32 -18.45 -15.24 -1.04
N ASN A 33 -19.53 -15.31 -1.82
CA ASN A 33 -20.35 -16.50 -1.97
C ASN A 33 -19.59 -17.70 -2.56
N ILE A 34 -18.59 -17.45 -3.43
CA ILE A 34 -17.78 -18.49 -4.07
C ILE A 34 -17.00 -19.29 -3.02
N ALA A 35 -16.52 -18.62 -1.98
CA ALA A 35 -15.79 -19.24 -0.88
C ALA A 35 -16.69 -19.63 0.31
N GLY A 36 -18.02 -19.57 0.16
CA GLY A 36 -18.96 -19.94 1.24
C GLY A 36 -19.19 -18.86 2.30
N PHE A 37 -18.80 -17.61 2.04
CA PHE A 37 -18.95 -16.47 2.96
C PHE A 37 -20.14 -15.56 2.59
N ASP A 38 -21.24 -16.14 2.12
CA ASP A 38 -22.44 -15.40 1.68
C ASP A 38 -23.31 -14.88 2.85
N ASN A 39 -23.38 -15.61 3.96
CA ASN A 39 -24.11 -15.26 5.16
C ASN A 39 -23.34 -15.64 6.43
N ALA A 40 -23.69 -15.05 7.57
CA ALA A 40 -22.96 -15.23 8.82
C ALA A 40 -22.90 -16.70 9.30
N GLY A 41 -24.00 -17.44 9.16
CA GLY A 41 -24.05 -18.85 9.59
C GLY A 41 -23.16 -19.75 8.74
N LYS A 42 -23.25 -19.62 7.41
CA LYS A 42 -22.39 -20.38 6.49
C LYS A 42 -20.92 -19.96 6.60
N SER A 43 -20.65 -18.67 6.81
CA SER A 43 -19.30 -18.15 7.04
C SER A 43 -18.67 -18.78 8.28
N LEU A 44 -19.42 -18.85 9.39
CA LEU A 44 -18.95 -19.48 10.62
C LEU A 44 -18.66 -20.97 10.42
N TYR A 45 -19.60 -21.71 9.83
CA TYR A 45 -19.42 -23.13 9.52
C TYR A 45 -18.19 -23.37 8.64
N THR A 46 -18.08 -22.63 7.53
CA THR A 46 -16.96 -22.75 6.58
C THR A 46 -15.64 -22.44 7.28
N THR A 47 -15.59 -21.38 8.09
CA THR A 47 -14.37 -21.02 8.84
C THR A 47 -13.93 -22.15 9.77
N ILE A 48 -14.84 -22.70 10.57
CA ILE A 48 -14.51 -23.79 11.51
C ILE A 48 -14.07 -25.04 10.75
N ARG A 49 -14.80 -25.41 9.68
CA ARG A 49 -14.49 -26.59 8.89
C ARG A 49 -13.07 -26.53 8.32
N GLU A 50 -12.75 -25.43 7.63
CA GLU A 50 -11.43 -25.26 6.99
C GLU A 50 -10.30 -25.21 8.04
N LEU A 51 -10.54 -24.58 9.20
CA LEU A 51 -9.54 -24.57 10.29
C LEU A 51 -9.28 -25.98 10.84
N VAL A 52 -10.33 -26.78 11.02
CA VAL A 52 -10.20 -28.16 11.50
C VAL A 52 -9.56 -29.05 10.44
N GLU A 53 -9.99 -28.97 9.18
CA GLU A 53 -9.38 -29.70 8.05
C GLU A 53 -7.87 -29.40 7.98
N ASN A 54 -7.49 -28.12 8.00
CA ASN A 54 -6.08 -27.72 8.02
C ASN A 54 -5.30 -28.25 9.24
N ALA A 55 -5.93 -28.30 10.42
CA ALA A 55 -5.30 -28.83 11.63
C ALA A 55 -5.08 -30.35 11.56
N LEU A 56 -6.04 -31.09 10.99
CA LEU A 56 -5.94 -32.53 10.79
C LEU A 56 -4.91 -32.87 9.71
N ASP A 57 -4.91 -32.15 8.59
CA ASP A 57 -3.92 -32.29 7.52
C ASP A 57 -2.49 -32.05 8.05
N ALA A 58 -2.32 -31.04 8.91
CA ALA A 58 -1.03 -30.76 9.55
C ALA A 58 -0.56 -31.88 10.49
N ALA A 59 -1.49 -32.64 11.09
CA ALA A 59 -1.19 -33.73 11.99
C ALA A 59 -0.90 -35.06 11.27
N GLU A 60 -1.25 -35.20 9.99
CA GLU A 60 -1.11 -36.45 9.23
C GLU A 60 0.34 -36.95 9.15
N ALA A 61 1.32 -36.04 9.20
CA ALA A 61 2.74 -36.36 9.10
C ALA A 61 3.33 -37.03 10.36
N VAL A 62 2.59 -37.08 11.48
CA VAL A 62 3.09 -37.57 12.77
C VAL A 62 2.21 -38.72 13.28
N PRO A 63 2.79 -39.84 13.73
CA PRO A 63 2.02 -41.00 14.22
C PRO A 63 1.52 -40.81 15.67
N VAL A 64 0.89 -39.67 15.93
CA VAL A 64 0.27 -39.30 17.22
C VAL A 64 -1.15 -38.83 16.91
N LEU A 65 -2.12 -39.25 17.72
CA LEU A 65 -3.50 -38.82 17.54
C LEU A 65 -3.61 -37.30 17.78
N PRO A 66 -4.17 -36.52 16.84
CA PRO A 66 -4.34 -35.09 17.02
C PRO A 66 -5.41 -34.80 18.08
N GLU A 67 -5.14 -33.80 18.92
CA GLU A 67 -6.13 -33.17 19.79
C GLU A 67 -6.42 -31.77 19.24
N VAL A 68 -7.67 -31.53 18.84
CA VAL A 68 -8.11 -30.26 18.24
C VAL A 68 -9.23 -29.67 19.09
N GLU A 69 -8.94 -28.58 19.80
CA GLU A 69 -9.94 -27.82 20.56
C GLU A 69 -10.44 -26.63 19.75
N VAL A 70 -11.76 -26.49 19.64
CA VAL A 70 -12.40 -25.35 18.96
C VAL A 70 -13.24 -24.57 19.97
N LYS A 71 -12.95 -23.28 20.11
CA LYS A 71 -13.69 -22.36 20.97
C LYS A 71 -14.29 -21.22 20.16
N VAL A 72 -15.60 -21.05 20.26
CA VAL A 72 -16.33 -19.94 19.64
C VAL A 72 -16.79 -18.98 20.73
N GLU A 73 -16.25 -17.77 20.72
CA GLU A 73 -16.62 -16.71 21.66
C GLU A 73 -17.17 -15.50 20.92
N GLN A 74 -18.21 -14.89 21.45
CA GLN A 74 -18.65 -13.59 20.98
C GLN A 74 -17.65 -12.53 21.47
N LEU A 75 -17.13 -11.73 20.53
CA LEU A 75 -16.22 -10.62 20.83
C LEU A 75 -17.00 -9.30 20.82
N SER A 76 -16.72 -8.44 21.80
CA SER A 76 -17.09 -7.03 21.69
C SER A 76 -16.17 -6.34 20.68
N GLU A 77 -16.61 -5.21 20.13
CA GLU A 77 -15.83 -4.44 19.16
C GLU A 77 -14.50 -3.93 19.76
N GLU A 78 -14.52 -3.52 21.03
CA GLU A 78 -13.33 -3.09 21.77
C GLU A 78 -12.33 -4.24 21.92
N ARG A 79 -12.81 -5.43 22.31
CA ARG A 79 -11.97 -6.63 22.47
C ARG A 79 -11.40 -7.05 21.12
N PHE A 80 -12.21 -7.04 20.06
CA PHE A 80 -11.76 -7.34 18.70
C PHE A 80 -10.64 -6.39 18.26
N ASN A 81 -10.87 -5.08 18.35
CA ASN A 81 -9.91 -4.04 17.97
C ASN A 81 -8.60 -4.12 18.76
N ALA A 82 -8.67 -4.52 20.03
CA ALA A 82 -7.49 -4.79 20.85
C ALA A 82 -6.68 -5.99 20.34
N MET A 83 -7.34 -7.10 20.02
CA MET A 83 -6.69 -8.32 19.52
C MET A 83 -6.02 -8.11 18.16
N VAL A 84 -6.66 -7.35 17.25
CA VAL A 84 -6.09 -7.08 15.92
C VAL A 84 -5.07 -5.92 15.89
N GLY A 85 -4.74 -5.34 17.07
CA GLY A 85 -3.77 -4.25 17.18
C GLY A 85 -4.23 -2.94 16.53
N ILE A 86 -5.53 -2.73 16.40
CA ILE A 86 -6.13 -1.50 15.86
C ILE A 86 -6.38 -0.47 16.98
N SER A 87 -6.45 -0.91 18.24
CA SER A 87 -6.52 -0.06 19.44
C SER A 87 -5.24 0.77 19.62
N GLY A 88 -5.11 1.84 18.84
CA GLY A 88 -3.95 2.71 18.78
C GLY A 88 -3.71 3.35 17.40
N ARG A 89 -4.31 2.80 16.33
CA ARG A 89 -4.20 3.38 14.96
C ARG A 89 -5.11 4.58 14.72
N ALA A 90 -6.20 4.73 15.48
CA ALA A 90 -7.16 5.82 15.26
C ALA A 90 -6.52 7.23 15.38
N ASN A 91 -5.39 7.38 16.08
CA ASN A 91 -4.74 8.67 16.30
C ASN A 91 -3.28 8.76 15.83
N ARG A 92 -2.76 7.77 15.09
CA ARG A 92 -1.43 7.88 14.48
C ARG A 92 -1.55 8.23 13.00
N VAL A 93 -1.94 9.48 12.72
CA VAL A 93 -1.66 10.09 11.42
C VAL A 93 -0.21 10.57 11.50
N ASP A 94 0.72 9.74 11.02
CA ASP A 94 2.10 10.21 10.86
C ASP A 94 2.17 11.13 9.63
N VAL A 95 1.89 12.41 9.86
CA VAL A 95 1.89 13.47 8.85
C VAL A 95 3.27 13.62 8.19
N SER A 96 4.35 13.07 8.78
CA SER A 96 5.69 13.12 8.20
C SER A 96 5.84 12.22 6.96
N LEU A 97 5.01 11.18 6.82
CA LEU A 97 5.01 10.29 5.65
C LEU A 97 4.47 10.94 4.37
N TYR A 98 3.69 12.02 4.50
CA TYR A 98 3.15 12.80 3.36
C TYR A 98 3.95 14.08 3.08
N LYS A 99 5.11 14.26 3.73
CA LYS A 99 6.03 15.30 3.31
C LYS A 99 6.69 14.82 2.02
N ASP A 100 6.05 15.13 0.90
CA ASP A 100 6.63 14.99 -0.43
C ASP A 100 7.87 15.87 -0.49
N THR A 101 9.02 15.31 -0.12
CA THR A 101 10.34 15.95 -0.21
C THR A 101 10.63 16.46 -1.62
N ALA A 102 9.99 15.86 -2.63
CA ALA A 102 9.99 16.32 -4.00
C ALA A 102 9.36 17.71 -4.17
N ALA A 103 8.23 17.98 -3.51
CA ALA A 103 7.53 19.27 -3.60
C ALA A 103 8.32 20.38 -2.89
N GLU A 104 8.93 20.08 -1.73
CA GLU A 104 9.80 21.01 -1.01
C GLU A 104 11.10 21.30 -1.78
N ALA A 105 11.70 20.28 -2.40
CA ALA A 105 12.91 20.42 -3.22
C ALA A 105 12.65 21.21 -4.52
N GLU A 106 11.48 21.02 -5.16
CA GLU A 106 11.10 21.77 -6.35
C GLU A 106 10.82 23.25 -6.02
N ALA A 107 10.14 23.52 -4.90
CA ALA A 107 9.92 24.88 -4.41
C ALA A 107 11.26 25.60 -4.12
N ALA A 108 12.23 24.91 -3.51
CA ALA A 108 13.56 25.43 -3.27
C ALA A 108 14.30 25.78 -4.58
N LYS A 109 14.28 24.89 -5.58
CA LYS A 109 14.88 25.16 -6.91
C LYS A 109 14.22 26.35 -7.61
N ARG A 110 12.89 26.48 -7.51
CA ARG A 110 12.13 27.58 -8.11
C ARG A 110 12.45 28.93 -7.44
N MET A 111 12.65 28.94 -6.13
CA MET A 111 13.05 30.14 -5.38
C MET A 111 14.49 30.57 -5.68
N GLU A 112 15.40 29.61 -5.87
CA GLU A 112 16.77 29.90 -6.29
C GLU A 112 16.84 30.49 -7.71
N GLY A 113 16.04 29.94 -8.65
CA GLY A 113 15.91 30.49 -10.00
C GLY A 113 15.37 31.92 -10.02
N LYS A 114 14.38 32.23 -9.17
CA LYS A 114 13.84 33.59 -9.01
C LYS A 114 14.88 34.55 -8.40
N ARG A 115 15.64 34.12 -7.37
CA ARG A 115 16.72 34.91 -6.75
C ARG A 115 17.84 35.24 -7.75
N LYS A 116 18.30 34.26 -8.54
CA LYS A 116 19.34 34.48 -9.57
C LYS A 116 18.88 35.45 -10.65
N ARG A 117 17.62 35.36 -11.10
CA ARG A 117 17.02 36.30 -12.07
C ARG A 117 16.92 37.73 -11.52
N ALA A 118 16.50 37.88 -10.27
CA ALA A 118 16.43 39.20 -9.61
C ALA A 118 17.82 39.82 -9.37
N LEU A 119 18.84 39.01 -9.11
CA LEU A 119 20.22 39.49 -8.97
C LEU A 119 20.81 39.93 -10.32
N LYS A 120 20.49 39.20 -11.40
CA LYS A 120 20.93 39.52 -12.77
C LYS A 120 20.29 40.81 -13.29
N SER A 121 19.00 41.04 -13.01
CA SER A 121 18.33 42.30 -13.37
C SER A 121 18.86 43.50 -12.58
N LYS A 122 19.12 43.35 -11.28
CA LYS A 122 19.74 44.41 -10.46
C LYS A 122 21.17 44.76 -10.89
N LYS A 123 21.93 43.79 -11.41
CA LYS A 123 23.29 44.01 -11.93
C LYS A 123 23.27 44.72 -13.30
N ALA A 124 22.27 44.45 -14.14
CA ALA A 124 22.08 45.14 -15.41
C ALA A 124 21.66 46.61 -15.24
N LEU A 125 20.88 46.94 -14.20
CA LEU A 125 20.51 48.33 -13.89
C LEU A 125 21.64 49.15 -13.25
N ARG A 126 22.75 48.54 -12.79
CA ARG A 126 23.89 49.24 -12.16
C ARG A 126 25.10 49.40 -13.08
N ALA A 127 24.97 49.19 -14.40
CA ALA A 127 26.06 49.46 -15.32
C ALA A 127 26.29 50.99 -15.45
N PRO A 128 27.50 51.51 -15.21
CA PRO A 128 27.77 52.94 -15.27
C PRO A 128 27.72 53.42 -16.72
N GLY A 129 26.89 54.45 -16.98
CA GLY A 129 26.90 55.19 -18.23
C GLY A 129 28.24 55.90 -18.40
N ASN A 130 28.99 55.52 -19.43
CA ASN A 130 30.23 56.17 -19.81
C ASN A 130 29.88 57.46 -20.59
N THR A 131 29.76 58.59 -19.88
CA THR A 131 29.80 59.93 -20.48
C THR A 131 31.25 60.27 -20.80
N LYS A 132 31.62 60.31 -22.08
CA LYS A 132 32.79 61.04 -22.55
C LYS A 132 32.31 62.34 -23.19
N GLU A 133 32.59 63.43 -22.50
CA GLU A 133 32.64 64.78 -23.05
C GLU A 133 33.79 64.87 -24.07
N GLY A 134 33.59 65.64 -25.14
CA GLY A 134 34.53 65.87 -26.22
C GLY A 134 33.83 66.40 -27.47
#